data_AF-A0A1J5AZV7-F1
#
_entry.id   AF-A0A1J5AZV7-F1
#
_cell.length_a   1.000
_cell.length_b   1.000
_cell.length_c   1.000
_cell.angle_alpha   90.00
_cell.angle_beta   90.00
_cell.angle_gamma   90.00
#
_symmetry.space_group_name_H-M   'P 1'
#
loop_
_entity.id
_entity.type
_entity.pdbx_description
1 polymer ?
#
loop_
_entity_poly.entity_id
_entity_poly.type
_entity_poly.pdbx_seq_one_letter_code
_entity_poly.pdbx_strand_id
1 'polypeptide(L)'
;MLSSIENDNSIIINGTANQMAQTLSSESNYHFMPADQASAEENANNGGLSIVTYENPNGHGHVATFTVGTNQQVGPVSNIGPRAYSGFVPLNRAIGASKPKSYFVYLPNSLSPATIRQ
;
A
#
# COMPACT_ATOMS: atom_id res chain seq x y z
N MET A 1 -11.56 16.90 15.85
CA MET A 1 -10.53 15.86 16.04
C MET A 1 -11.12 14.56 15.52
N LEU A 2 -10.68 14.11 14.34
CA LEU A 2 -11.01 12.75 13.88
C LEU A 2 -9.97 11.85 14.53
N SER A 3 -10.38 11.11 15.56
CA SER A 3 -9.57 10.05 16.13
C SER A 3 -9.40 8.97 15.07
N SER A 4 -8.17 8.81 14.58
CA SER A 4 -7.71 7.51 14.12
C SER A 4 -7.97 6.49 15.24
N ILE A 5 -8.27 5.24 14.89
CA ILE A 5 -8.66 4.10 15.74
C ILE A 5 -10.16 3.78 15.65
N GLU A 6 -10.64 3.49 14.45
CA GLU A 6 -11.41 2.24 14.30
C GLU A 6 -10.48 1.30 13.53
N ASN A 7 -10.03 0.22 14.18
CA ASN A 7 -9.34 -0.84 13.48
C ASN A 7 -10.38 -1.51 12.60
N ASP A 8 -10.40 -1.14 11.31
CA ASP A 8 -11.25 -1.79 10.36
C ASP A 8 -10.70 -3.19 10.05
N ASN A 9 -11.15 -4.16 10.84
CA ASN A 9 -10.80 -5.56 10.70
C ASN A 9 -11.41 -6.20 9.44
N SER A 10 -12.22 -5.48 8.66
CA SER A 10 -12.66 -5.93 7.33
C SER A 10 -11.54 -5.88 6.29
N ILE A 11 -10.47 -5.12 6.56
CA ILE A 11 -9.32 -5.02 5.68
C ILE A 11 -8.38 -6.19 5.95
N ILE A 12 -8.60 -7.27 5.21
CA ILE A 12 -7.76 -8.46 5.29
C ILE A 12 -6.93 -8.58 4.02
N ILE A 13 -5.72 -7.99 4.03
CA ILE A 13 -4.69 -8.19 2.99
C ILE A 13 -3.69 -9.21 3.53
N ASN A 14 -3.91 -10.48 3.22
CA ASN A 14 -3.13 -11.60 3.74
C ASN A 14 -2.49 -12.43 2.61
N GLY A 15 -1.49 -13.22 2.99
CA GLY A 15 -0.82 -14.17 2.09
C GLY A 15 0.57 -13.72 1.67
N THR A 16 1.07 -14.28 0.58
CA THR A 16 2.33 -13.90 -0.04
C THR A 16 2.25 -12.50 -0.66
N ALA A 17 3.39 -11.85 -0.90
CA ALA A 17 3.42 -10.53 -1.53
C ALA A 17 2.68 -10.46 -2.90
N ASN A 18 2.70 -11.55 -3.68
CA ASN A 18 1.89 -11.62 -4.92
C ASN A 18 0.39 -11.63 -4.62
N GLN A 19 -0.04 -12.44 -3.64
CA GLN A 19 -1.45 -12.49 -3.23
C GLN A 19 -1.92 -11.14 -2.70
N MET A 20 -1.11 -10.47 -1.89
CA MET A 20 -1.43 -9.12 -1.40
C MET A 20 -1.56 -8.11 -2.56
N ALA A 21 -0.64 -8.14 -3.53
CA ALA A 21 -0.70 -7.29 -4.71
C ALA A 21 -1.97 -7.54 -5.55
N GLN A 22 -2.36 -8.81 -5.72
CA GLN A 22 -3.61 -9.19 -6.39
C GLN A 22 -4.84 -8.70 -5.62
N THR A 23 -4.89 -8.88 -4.29
CA THR A 23 -5.99 -8.39 -3.46
C THR A 23 -6.10 -6.86 -3.50
N LEU A 24 -4.99 -6.15 -3.45
CA LEU A 24 -4.97 -4.68 -3.59
C LEU A 24 -5.45 -4.20 -4.95
N SER A 25 -5.15 -4.96 -6.00
CA SER A 25 -5.60 -4.67 -7.37
C SER A 25 -7.03 -5.14 -7.65
N SER A 26 -7.65 -5.87 -6.72
CA SER A 26 -9.00 -6.43 -6.93
C SER A 26 -10.08 -5.37 -6.74
N GLU A 27 -11.07 -5.36 -7.62
CA GLU A 27 -12.24 -4.48 -7.52
C GLU A 27 -13.05 -4.69 -6.23
N SER A 28 -12.88 -5.83 -5.56
CA SER A 28 -13.48 -6.13 -4.26
C SER A 28 -12.86 -5.35 -3.09
N ASN A 29 -11.70 -4.72 -3.27
CA ASN A 29 -11.02 -4.00 -2.20
C ASN A 29 -11.34 -2.50 -2.23
N TYR A 30 -12.57 -2.16 -1.84
CA TYR A 30 -13.08 -0.78 -1.84
C TYR A 30 -12.34 0.17 -0.88
N HIS A 31 -11.53 -0.38 0.03
CA HIS A 31 -10.68 0.34 0.97
C HIS A 31 -9.42 0.94 0.34
N PHE A 32 -9.03 0.46 -0.84
CA PHE A 32 -7.84 0.95 -1.52
C PHE A 32 -8.19 1.42 -2.93
N MET A 33 -7.78 2.64 -3.23
CA MET A 33 -7.94 3.21 -4.56
C MET A 33 -6.61 3.20 -5.31
N PRO A 34 -6.57 2.75 -6.58
CA PRO A 34 -5.40 2.90 -7.43
C PRO A 34 -4.96 4.36 -7.52
N ALA A 35 -3.64 4.58 -7.49
CA ALA A 35 -3.02 5.89 -7.56
C ALA A 35 -1.78 5.86 -8.45
N ASP A 36 -1.27 7.04 -8.81
CA ASP A 36 0.10 7.18 -9.28
C ASP A 36 1.07 7.39 -8.10
N GLN A 37 2.37 7.40 -8.39
CA GLN A 37 3.40 7.56 -7.37
C GLN A 37 3.27 8.91 -6.64
N ALA A 38 3.04 10.00 -7.38
CA ALA A 38 2.98 11.35 -6.81
C ALA A 38 1.81 11.49 -5.83
N SER A 39 0.64 10.97 -6.18
CA SER A 39 -0.55 10.97 -5.33
C SER A 39 -0.36 10.10 -4.09
N ALA A 40 0.32 8.96 -4.23
CA ALA A 40 0.64 8.09 -3.10
C ALA A 40 1.63 8.76 -2.11
N GLU A 41 2.63 9.47 -2.62
CA GLU A 41 3.58 10.25 -1.83
C GLU A 41 2.87 11.43 -1.14
N GLU A 42 2.02 12.17 -1.85
CA GLU A 42 1.24 13.27 -1.28
C GLU A 42 0.30 12.79 -0.17
N ASN A 43 -0.43 11.70 -0.39
CA ASN A 43 -1.30 11.11 0.63
C ASN A 43 -0.50 10.74 1.90
N ALA A 44 0.69 10.15 1.75
CA ALA A 44 1.56 9.83 2.88
C ALA A 44 2.11 11.07 3.58
N ASN A 45 2.44 12.13 2.84
CA ASN A 45 2.82 13.44 3.41
C ASN A 45 1.71 14.02 4.28
N ASN A 46 0.46 13.82 3.89
CA ASN A 46 -0.72 14.26 4.62
C ASN A 46 -1.12 13.31 5.78
N GLY A 47 -0.31 12.28 6.06
CA GLY A 47 -0.54 11.32 7.14
C GLY A 47 -1.45 10.15 6.78
N GLY A 48 -1.82 10.01 5.50
CA GLY A 48 -2.56 8.86 4.99
C GLY A 48 -1.67 7.62 4.79
N LEU A 49 -2.31 6.44 4.71
CA LEU A 49 -1.62 5.20 4.36
C LEU A 49 -1.59 5.03 2.84
N SER A 50 -0.40 4.87 2.28
CA SER A 50 -0.20 4.52 0.87
C SER A 50 0.66 3.26 0.76
N ILE A 51 0.30 2.38 -0.18
CA ILE A 51 0.97 1.11 -0.43
C ILE A 51 1.54 1.11 -1.84
N VAL A 52 2.75 0.57 -2.00
CA VAL A 52 3.32 0.25 -3.30
C VAL A 52 3.61 -1.24 -3.38
N THR A 53 3.22 -1.86 -4.48
CA THR A 53 3.42 -3.29 -4.71
C THR A 53 4.03 -3.58 -6.07
N TYR A 54 4.67 -4.74 -6.16
CA TYR A 54 5.10 -5.35 -7.41
C TYR A 54 4.75 -6.83 -7.37
N GLU A 55 3.94 -7.29 -8.32
CA GLU A 55 3.69 -8.72 -8.52
C GLU A 55 4.75 -9.32 -9.45
N ASN A 56 5.42 -10.38 -8.99
CA ASN A 56 6.39 -11.10 -9.80
C ASN A 56 5.81 -12.45 -10.24
N PRO A 57 5.44 -12.63 -11.52
CA PRO A 57 4.87 -13.90 -11.98
C PRO A 57 5.86 -15.08 -11.89
N ASN A 58 7.17 -14.79 -11.84
CA ASN A 58 8.23 -15.80 -11.84
C ASN A 58 8.93 -15.93 -10.47
N GLY A 59 8.35 -15.42 -9.39
CA GLY A 59 8.98 -15.48 -8.08
C GLY A 59 8.24 -14.71 -6.99
N HIS A 60 8.99 -14.17 -6.05
CA HIS A 60 8.43 -13.41 -4.95
C HIS A 60 8.12 -11.97 -5.38
N GLY A 61 6.88 -11.55 -5.19
CA GLY A 61 6.49 -10.15 -5.29
C GLY A 61 7.04 -9.31 -4.14
N HIS A 62 6.63 -8.05 -4.12
CA HIS A 62 7.04 -7.10 -3.11
C HIS A 62 5.88 -6.20 -2.69
N VAL A 63 5.82 -5.90 -1.41
CA VAL A 63 4.87 -4.94 -0.83
C VAL A 63 5.68 -4.03 0.08
N ALA A 64 5.47 -2.73 -0.06
CA ALA A 64 6.05 -1.71 0.81
C ALA A 64 5.02 -0.59 1.03
N THR A 65 5.25 0.24 2.04
CA THR A 65 4.37 1.38 2.35
C THR A 65 5.14 2.69 2.30
N PHE A 66 4.46 3.80 2.05
CA PHE A 66 5.09 5.11 2.16
C PHE A 66 5.12 5.60 3.61
N THR A 67 6.13 6.40 3.95
CA THR A 67 6.32 6.95 5.28
C THR A 67 5.54 8.21 5.52
N VAL A 68 5.02 8.37 6.74
CA VAL A 68 4.29 9.57 7.17
C VAL A 68 5.15 10.48 8.06
N GLY A 69 5.00 11.79 7.89
CA GLY A 69 5.54 12.82 8.78
C GLY A 69 7.07 12.77 8.98
N THR A 70 7.52 12.80 10.23
CA THR A 70 8.95 12.87 10.59
C THR A 70 9.78 11.69 10.10
N ASN A 71 9.15 10.55 9.78
CA ASN A 71 9.84 9.37 9.27
C ASN A 71 10.34 9.53 7.82
N GLN A 72 9.85 10.53 7.08
CA GLN A 72 10.31 10.82 5.72
C GLN A 72 11.79 11.16 5.65
N GLN A 73 12.34 11.77 6.71
CA GLN A 73 13.76 12.11 6.79
C GLN A 73 14.66 10.87 6.80
N VAL A 74 14.13 9.70 7.18
CA VAL A 74 14.86 8.43 7.23
C VAL A 74 14.78 7.67 5.90
N GLY A 75 13.70 7.89 5.14
CA GLY A 75 13.50 7.37 3.80
C GLY A 75 12.00 7.30 3.46
N PRO A 76 11.60 7.48 2.18
CA PRO A 76 10.21 7.67 1.80
C PRO A 76 9.37 6.38 1.81
N VAL A 77 10.01 5.21 1.78
CA VAL A 77 9.35 3.91 1.66
C VAL A 77 9.79 2.98 2.79
N SER A 78 8.85 2.48 3.56
CA SER A 78 9.04 1.41 4.52
C SER A 78 8.85 0.05 3.86
N ASN A 79 9.93 -0.72 3.77
CA ASN A 79 9.86 -2.10 3.28
C ASN A 79 9.54 -3.06 4.43
N ILE A 80 8.53 -3.92 4.23
CA ILE A 80 8.09 -4.96 5.18
C ILE A 80 8.65 -6.35 4.85
N GLY A 81 9.60 -6.44 3.92
CA GLY A 81 10.24 -7.67 3.47
C GLY A 81 11.31 -8.23 4.44
N PRO A 82 12.23 -9.09 3.94
CA PRO A 82 13.27 -9.71 4.75
C PRO A 82 14.11 -8.68 5.52
N ARG A 83 14.57 -9.03 6.73
CA ARG A 83 15.27 -8.12 7.67
C ARG A 83 16.43 -7.32 7.06
N ALA A 84 17.14 -7.90 6.08
CA ALA A 84 18.25 -7.23 5.39
C ALA A 84 17.82 -6.03 4.52
N TYR A 85 16.54 -5.96 4.18
CA TYR A 85 15.94 -4.96 3.30
C TYR A 85 14.75 -4.24 3.93
N SER A 86 14.33 -4.64 5.14
CA SER A 86 13.24 -4.03 5.89
C SER A 86 13.62 -2.67 6.45
N GLY A 87 12.63 -1.78 6.59
CA GLY A 87 12.81 -0.41 7.10
C GLY A 87 12.76 0.65 5.99
N PHE A 88 13.11 1.89 6.35
CA PHE A 88 12.99 3.03 5.45
C PHE A 88 14.14 3.07 4.44
N VAL A 89 13.80 2.96 3.15
CA VAL A 89 14.75 2.92 2.03
C VAL A 89 14.19 3.68 0.82
N PRO A 90 15.03 4.06 -0.16
CA PRO A 90 14.53 4.57 -1.44
C PRO A 90 13.67 3.53 -2.17
N LEU A 91 12.66 3.98 -2.91
CA LEU A 91 11.73 3.09 -3.62
C LEU A 91 12.45 2.11 -4.54
N ASN A 92 13.44 2.56 -5.31
CA ASN A 92 14.20 1.70 -6.22
C ASN A 92 15.10 0.66 -5.53
N ARG A 93 15.36 0.85 -4.23
CA ARG A 93 16.05 -0.12 -3.37
C ARG A 93 15.08 -1.11 -2.74
N ALA A 94 13.87 -0.68 -2.37
CA ALA A 94 12.80 -1.58 -1.92
C ALA A 94 12.31 -2.47 -3.08
N ILE A 95 11.96 -1.84 -4.20
CA ILE A 95 11.46 -2.48 -5.42
C ILE A 95 12.33 -2.02 -6.58
N GLY A 96 13.03 -2.96 -7.22
CA GLY A 96 13.97 -2.64 -8.30
C GLY A 96 13.40 -1.67 -9.34
N ALA A 97 14.23 -0.74 -9.83
CA ALA A 97 13.81 0.34 -10.74
C ALA A 97 13.07 -0.18 -11.99
N SER A 98 13.53 -1.31 -12.54
CA SER A 98 12.95 -1.96 -13.73
C SER A 98 11.66 -2.71 -13.48
N LYS A 99 11.23 -2.87 -12.22
CA LYS A 99 10.00 -3.59 -11.89
C LYS A 99 8.80 -2.66 -12.00
N PRO A 100 7.70 -3.09 -12.66
CA PRO A 100 6.46 -2.34 -12.70
C PRO A 100 5.89 -2.23 -11.28
N LYS A 101 5.43 -1.04 -10.90
CA LYS A 101 4.94 -0.73 -9.56
C LYS A 101 3.48 -0.32 -9.66
N SER A 102 2.67 -0.82 -8.74
CA SER A 102 1.28 -0.39 -8.55
C SER A 102 1.19 0.35 -7.23
N TYR A 103 0.48 1.48 -7.22
CA TYR A 103 0.32 2.33 -6.04
C TYR A 103 -1.13 2.39 -5.63
N PHE A 104 -1.37 2.42 -4.33
CA PHE A 104 -2.69 2.42 -3.73
C PHE A 104 -2.74 3.38 -2.55
N VAL A 105 -3.84 4.10 -2.40
CA VAL A 105 -4.12 4.95 -1.23
C VAL A 105 -5.26 4.34 -0.43
N TYR A 106 -5.10 4.30 0.90
CA TYR A 106 -6.12 3.80 1.81
C TYR A 106 -7.22 4.85 2.03
N LEU A 107 -8.47 4.43 1.95
CA LEU A 107 -9.67 5.25 2.15
C LEU A 107 -10.38 4.84 3.45
N PRO A 108 -10.12 5.53 4.59
CA PRO A 108 -10.58 5.10 5.92
C PRO A 108 -12.10 5.13 6.15
N ASN A 109 -12.88 5.67 5.20
CA ASN A 109 -14.35 5.76 5.29
C ASN A 109 -15.03 5.21 4.04
N SER A 110 -14.39 4.29 3.32
CA SER A 110 -15.00 3.69 2.14
C SER A 110 -16.12 2.72 2.54
N LEU A 111 -17.30 2.87 1.95
CA LEU A 111 -18.41 1.95 2.14
C LEU A 111 -18.37 0.89 1.03
N SER A 112 -18.65 -0.37 1.39
CA SER A 112 -18.79 -1.43 0.41
C SER A 112 -19.87 -1.03 -0.62
N PRO A 113 -19.67 -1.27 -1.93
CA PRO A 113 -20.70 -1.03 -2.93
C PRO A 113 -21.99 -1.74 -2.52
N ALA A 114 -23.07 -0.97 -2.31
CA ALA A 114 -24.37 -1.56 -1.99
C ALA A 114 -24.79 -2.46 -3.16
N THR A 115 -24.97 -3.75 -2.88
CA THR A 115 -25.57 -4.66 -3.87
C THR A 115 -27.04 -4.25 -4.03
N ILE A 116 -27.34 -3.42 -5.02
CA ILE A 116 -28.71 -3.16 -5.43
C ILE A 116 -29.21 -4.46 -6.09
N ARG A 117 -29.93 -5.29 -5.33
CA ARG A 117 -30.68 -6.40 -5.92
C ARG A 117 -31.90 -5.79 -6.60
N GLN A 118 -31.91 -5.82 -7.93
CA GLN A 118 -33.11 -5.58 -8.74
C GLN A 118 -34.08 -6.76 -8.62
#